data_AF-A0A914DDZ1-F1
#
_entry.id   AF-A0A914DDZ1-F1
#
_cell.length_a   1.000
_cell.length_b   1.000
_cell.length_c   1.000
_cell.angle_alpha   90.00
_cell.angle_beta   90.00
_cell.angle_gamma   90.00
#
_symmetry.space_group_name_H-M   'P 1'
#
loop_
_entity.id
_entity.type
_entity.pdbx_description
1 polymer ?
#
loop_
_entity_poly.entity_id
_entity_poly.type
_entity_poly.pdbx_seq_one_letter_code
_entity_poly.pdbx_strand_id
1 'polypeptide(L)'
;MRRRRRLTNFLKQLKTIMLHASHLAISKQIGSSIQAVKSLLQMKCFDDSFNNIALAIHGGAGSMAAIPPELLDTVKFSLFLVVVTGLETLIQTRNSLEATERAVQALEDCFLFNAGKGSVHNCDGEHEMEATIMDGSTGRVGCVAGIRSLKNPVSASRKILENCRHIYLYGDGAEEFCSELERKSPSYFNTHIRYKALEKVRQNIDQGASSNTAMLRHQQTVGAVVIDQEGRLAAATSTGGTVNKMRGRIGDSSVVGAGTFADKNVAVSTTGHGEEFLRRAIAARVACQYEFFSNPDISQICKNIVNIDMKDKLAGLIAVDKNGNIGAETNAKMFYGSYKNGVITADIIDRLKMAIFEMNYKEKLNVLVHNFSTHTAFQALLYFIGWIVLLLIYLIDSSEEAKLENLDRDFVIATVTLLAYTLLTTCASCAKKTWSIFVAYLFYFVFTILAIFALGILSFGLAVDDHWEASKSTGIFVLVLIYIVILTFYLVYTIFLCFQVLFSMWQVKQGRRLTSYKRFSFY
;
A
#
# COMPACT_ATOMS: atom_id res chain seq x y z
N MET A 1 -28.74 -3.33 25.50
CA MET A 1 -27.99 -2.27 24.77
C MET A 1 -26.46 -2.28 24.99
N ARG A 2 -25.93 -2.29 26.23
CA ARG A 2 -24.47 -2.27 26.49
C ARG A 2 -23.69 -3.47 25.90
N ARG A 3 -24.24 -4.69 25.98
CA ARG A 3 -23.64 -5.89 25.34
C ARG A 3 -23.58 -5.80 23.81
N ARG A 4 -24.64 -5.28 23.16
CA ARG A 4 -24.65 -5.03 21.70
C ARG A 4 -23.58 -4.00 21.30
N ARG A 5 -23.43 -2.88 22.02
CA ARG A 5 -22.37 -1.89 21.76
C ARG A 5 -20.96 -2.46 21.94
N ARG A 6 -20.72 -3.28 22.98
CA ARG A 6 -19.42 -3.95 23.18
C ARG A 6 -19.11 -4.92 22.04
N LEU A 7 -20.10 -5.71 21.60
CA LEU A 7 -19.94 -6.61 20.46
C LEU A 7 -19.68 -5.86 19.16
N THR A 8 -20.39 -4.76 18.88
CA THR A 8 -20.14 -3.93 17.70
C THR A 8 -18.74 -3.31 17.71
N ASN A 9 -18.27 -2.85 18.87
CA ASN A 9 -16.91 -2.30 19.00
C ASN A 9 -15.83 -3.37 18.83
N PHE A 10 -16.04 -4.56 19.41
CA PHE A 10 -15.17 -5.71 19.22
C PHE A 10 -15.08 -6.15 17.75
N LEU A 11 -16.23 -6.25 17.07
CA LEU A 11 -16.27 -6.58 15.63
C LEU A 11 -15.57 -5.52 14.76
N LYS A 12 -15.67 -4.23 15.11
CA LYS A 12 -14.92 -3.16 14.44
C LYS A 12 -13.42 -3.32 14.65
N GLN A 13 -12.97 -3.58 15.88
CA GLN A 13 -11.57 -3.78 16.20
C GLN A 13 -11.01 -5.02 15.49
N LEU A 14 -11.74 -6.13 15.49
CA LEU A 14 -11.38 -7.35 14.76
C LEU A 14 -11.27 -7.09 13.26
N LYS A 15 -12.22 -6.36 12.66
CA LYS A 15 -12.16 -5.96 11.24
C LYS A 15 -10.91 -5.12 10.95
N THR A 16 -10.57 -4.18 11.82
CA THR A 16 -9.35 -3.36 11.68
C THR A 16 -8.08 -4.20 11.79
N ILE A 17 -8.00 -5.13 12.75
CA ILE A 17 -6.84 -6.03 12.90
C ILE A 17 -6.68 -6.90 11.66
N MET A 18 -7.76 -7.51 11.17
CA MET A 18 -7.72 -8.32 9.95
C MET A 18 -7.30 -7.50 8.73
N LEU A 19 -7.76 -6.24 8.61
CA LEU A 19 -7.34 -5.35 7.52
C LEU A 19 -5.82 -5.07 7.57
N HIS A 20 -5.27 -4.77 8.74
CA HIS A 20 -3.83 -4.53 8.90
C HIS A 20 -2.99 -5.80 8.62
N ALA A 21 -3.46 -6.96 9.07
CA ALA A 21 -2.82 -8.24 8.77
C ALA A 21 -2.80 -8.51 7.25
N SER A 22 -3.92 -8.27 6.56
CA SER A 22 -4.00 -8.36 5.10
C SER A 22 -3.04 -7.39 4.40
N HIS A 23 -2.97 -6.14 4.86
CA HIS A 23 -2.03 -5.15 4.33
C HIS A 23 -0.57 -5.59 4.50
N LEU A 24 -0.21 -6.13 5.67
CA LEU A 24 1.15 -6.63 5.93
C LEU A 24 1.48 -7.83 5.04
N ALA A 25 0.54 -8.77 4.90
CA ALA A 25 0.72 -9.95 4.04
C ALA A 25 0.93 -9.57 2.58
N ILE A 26 0.13 -8.63 2.06
CA ILE A 26 0.24 -8.12 0.69
C ILE A 26 1.55 -7.36 0.50
N SER A 27 1.94 -6.50 1.43
CA SER A 27 3.20 -5.78 1.38
C SER A 27 4.41 -6.73 1.29
N LYS A 28 4.42 -7.77 2.13
CA LYS A 28 5.45 -8.82 2.09
C LYS A 28 5.46 -9.58 0.78
N GLN A 29 4.27 -9.85 0.22
CA GLN A 29 4.11 -10.59 -1.03
C GLN A 29 4.58 -9.79 -2.25
N ILE A 30 4.28 -8.48 -2.32
CA ILE A 30 4.74 -7.57 -3.37
C ILE A 30 6.25 -7.26 -3.25
N GLY A 31 6.83 -7.53 -2.08
CA GLY A 31 8.21 -7.16 -1.77
C GLY A 31 8.37 -5.65 -1.56
N SER A 32 7.28 -4.94 -1.21
CA SER A 32 7.37 -3.52 -0.85
C SER A 32 7.98 -3.39 0.55
N SER A 33 9.08 -2.64 0.67
CA SER A 33 9.65 -2.36 1.98
C SER A 33 8.76 -1.35 2.73
N ILE A 34 8.34 -1.67 3.95
CA ILE A 34 7.70 -0.68 4.84
C ILE A 34 8.62 0.53 5.05
N GLN A 35 9.94 0.33 4.97
CA GLN A 35 10.95 1.39 4.99
C GLN A 35 10.80 2.31 3.77
N ALA A 36 10.55 1.76 2.58
CA ALA A 36 10.37 2.54 1.35
C ALA A 36 9.09 3.38 1.37
N VAL A 37 7.98 2.79 1.82
CA VAL A 37 6.71 3.52 2.04
C VAL A 37 6.95 4.67 3.03
N LYS A 38 7.69 4.42 4.12
CA LYS A 38 8.07 5.48 5.09
C LYS A 38 8.98 6.53 4.47
N SER A 39 9.99 6.16 3.68
CA SER A 39 10.91 7.08 3.02
C SER A 39 10.19 7.97 2.02
N LEU A 40 9.28 7.41 1.21
CA LEU A 40 8.44 8.17 0.26
C LEU A 40 7.45 9.10 0.98
N LEU A 41 6.88 8.68 2.12
CA LEU A 41 6.03 9.53 2.96
C LEU A 41 6.83 10.60 3.74
N GLN A 42 8.11 10.36 3.99
CA GLN A 42 9.02 11.26 4.71
C GLN A 42 9.83 12.18 3.80
N MET A 43 9.83 11.95 2.48
CA MET A 43 10.35 12.87 1.47
C MET A 43 9.56 14.18 1.54
N LYS A 44 10.05 15.10 2.37
CA LYS A 44 9.57 16.49 2.45
C LYS A 44 9.83 17.14 1.09
N CYS A 45 8.74 17.37 0.36
CA CYS A 45 8.71 17.97 -0.98
C CYS A 45 9.47 17.13 -2.02
N PHE A 46 8.74 16.65 -3.03
CA PHE A 46 9.36 16.40 -4.32
C PHE A 46 10.02 17.71 -4.73
N ASP A 47 11.34 17.70 -4.78
CA ASP A 47 12.14 18.77 -5.39
C ASP A 47 11.62 19.00 -6.82
N ASP A 48 11.70 20.23 -7.34
CA ASP A 48 11.16 20.59 -8.66
C ASP A 48 11.76 19.75 -9.80
N SER A 49 12.86 19.04 -9.51
CA SER A 49 13.51 18.01 -10.34
C SER A 49 12.66 16.76 -10.65
N PHE A 50 11.51 16.56 -10.00
CA PHE A 50 10.59 15.43 -10.26
C PHE A 50 9.26 15.83 -10.92
N ASN A 51 9.14 17.07 -11.40
CA ASN A 51 7.91 17.56 -12.04
C ASN A 51 7.62 16.94 -13.43
N ASN A 52 8.59 16.22 -14.02
CA ASN A 52 8.48 15.65 -15.38
C ASN A 52 8.33 14.11 -15.40
N ILE A 53 8.19 13.45 -14.25
CA ILE A 53 7.93 12.00 -14.21
C ILE A 53 6.45 11.73 -14.00
N ALA A 54 5.96 10.67 -14.63
CA ALA A 54 4.60 10.17 -14.44
C ALA A 54 4.61 8.66 -14.52
N LEU A 55 3.76 8.04 -13.71
CA LEU A 55 3.55 6.59 -13.70
C LEU A 55 2.04 6.36 -13.61
N ALA A 56 1.52 5.46 -14.44
CA ALA A 56 0.16 4.97 -14.31
C ALA A 56 0.16 3.45 -14.37
N ILE A 57 -0.75 2.83 -13.62
CA ILE A 57 -0.98 1.39 -13.60
C ILE A 57 -2.47 1.09 -13.76
N HIS A 58 -2.77 -0.10 -14.30
CA HIS A 58 -4.08 -0.69 -14.17
C HIS A 58 -4.00 -2.13 -13.62
N GLY A 59 -4.97 -2.48 -12.78
CA GLY A 59 -5.21 -3.85 -12.29
C GLY A 59 -6.34 -4.57 -13.05
N GLY A 60 -6.78 -3.99 -14.18
CA GLY A 60 -7.75 -4.59 -15.08
C GLY A 60 -9.12 -3.93 -15.10
N ALA A 61 -9.74 -3.90 -16.29
CA ALA A 61 -11.06 -3.35 -16.56
C ALA A 61 -12.09 -4.46 -16.80
N GLY A 62 -13.20 -4.43 -16.08
CA GLY A 62 -14.25 -5.45 -16.19
C GLY A 62 -15.48 -5.15 -15.32
N SER A 63 -16.34 -6.17 -15.16
CA SER A 63 -17.51 -6.07 -14.30
C SER A 63 -17.13 -6.25 -12.82
N MET A 64 -17.56 -5.34 -11.95
CA MET A 64 -17.33 -5.46 -10.50
C MET A 64 -18.08 -6.61 -9.82
N ALA A 65 -18.97 -7.32 -10.52
CA ALA A 65 -19.64 -8.49 -9.98
C ALA A 65 -18.68 -9.60 -9.52
N ALA A 66 -17.39 -9.47 -9.82
CA ALA A 66 -16.32 -10.39 -9.43
C ALA A 66 -15.58 -10.04 -8.13
N ILE A 67 -15.65 -8.80 -7.60
CA ILE A 67 -14.89 -8.42 -6.39
C ILE A 67 -15.83 -8.16 -5.21
N PRO A 68 -15.75 -8.97 -4.14
CA PRO A 68 -16.44 -8.72 -2.88
C PRO A 68 -16.20 -7.29 -2.37
N PRO A 69 -17.24 -6.54 -1.96
CA PRO A 69 -17.08 -5.19 -1.41
C PRO A 69 -16.07 -5.09 -0.26
N GLU A 70 -15.90 -6.18 0.48
CA GLU A 70 -14.96 -6.29 1.60
C GLU A 70 -13.49 -6.24 1.16
N LEU A 71 -13.18 -6.59 -0.09
CA LEU A 71 -11.83 -6.58 -0.64
C LEU A 71 -11.44 -5.24 -1.28
N LEU A 72 -12.36 -4.27 -1.39
CA LEU A 72 -12.09 -3.02 -2.13
C LEU A 72 -11.00 -2.17 -1.49
N ASP A 73 -11.01 -2.03 -0.17
CA ASP A 73 -9.97 -1.29 0.54
C ASP A 73 -8.60 -1.97 0.37
N THR A 74 -8.58 -3.31 0.39
CA THR A 74 -7.39 -4.12 0.17
C THR A 74 -6.88 -4.00 -1.27
N VAL A 75 -7.76 -3.96 -2.27
CA VAL A 75 -7.40 -3.71 -3.67
C VAL A 75 -6.81 -2.32 -3.84
N LYS A 76 -7.43 -1.28 -3.28
CA LYS A 76 -6.91 0.10 -3.33
C LYS A 76 -5.55 0.22 -2.65
N PHE A 77 -5.38 -0.41 -1.48
CA PHE A 77 -4.09 -0.46 -0.81
C PHE A 77 -3.03 -1.19 -1.63
N SER A 78 -3.40 -2.28 -2.31
CA SER A 78 -2.49 -3.00 -3.21
C SER A 78 -2.06 -2.14 -4.39
N LEU A 79 -3.00 -1.41 -5.03
CA LEU A 79 -2.69 -0.45 -6.10
C LEU A 79 -1.75 0.65 -5.62
N PHE A 80 -2.01 1.18 -4.42
CA PHE A 80 -1.13 2.17 -3.79
C PHE A 80 0.30 1.63 -3.62
N LEU A 81 0.45 0.41 -3.08
CA LEU A 81 1.77 -0.22 -2.94
C LEU A 81 2.47 -0.43 -4.27
N VAL A 82 1.75 -0.85 -5.31
CA VAL A 82 2.32 -1.01 -6.66
C VAL A 82 2.84 0.33 -7.19
N VAL A 83 2.06 1.41 -7.08
CA VAL A 83 2.50 2.76 -7.51
C VAL A 83 3.75 3.19 -6.74
N VAL A 84 3.74 3.01 -5.42
CA VAL A 84 4.87 3.33 -4.53
C VAL A 84 6.12 2.55 -4.92
N THR A 85 5.99 1.25 -5.19
CA THR A 85 7.10 0.39 -5.56
C THR A 85 7.67 0.74 -6.94
N GLY A 86 6.82 1.02 -7.94
CA GLY A 86 7.29 1.51 -9.24
C GLY A 86 7.98 2.88 -9.13
N LEU A 87 7.43 3.78 -8.31
CA LEU A 87 7.99 5.11 -8.09
C LEU A 87 9.34 5.06 -7.35
N GLU A 88 9.47 4.19 -6.35
CA GLU A 88 10.74 3.97 -5.65
C GLU A 88 11.83 3.55 -6.64
N THR A 89 11.55 2.54 -7.47
CA THR A 89 12.47 2.09 -8.51
C THR A 89 12.80 3.20 -9.49
N LEU A 90 11.80 3.97 -9.93
CA LEU A 90 12.01 5.10 -10.84
C LEU A 90 12.94 6.15 -10.25
N ILE A 91 12.79 6.48 -8.97
CA ILE A 91 13.63 7.47 -8.28
C ILE A 91 15.06 6.95 -8.10
N GLN A 92 15.21 5.67 -7.73
CA GLN A 92 16.51 5.07 -7.45
C GLN A 92 17.33 4.83 -8.71
N THR A 93 16.70 4.35 -9.77
CA THR A 93 17.37 3.87 -10.99
C THR A 93 17.37 4.93 -12.09
N ARG A 94 16.44 5.90 -12.02
CA ARG A 94 16.14 6.86 -13.09
C ARG A 94 15.79 6.21 -14.43
N ASN A 95 15.31 4.97 -14.39
CA ASN A 95 15.03 4.17 -15.57
C ASN A 95 13.54 3.83 -15.66
N SER A 96 12.85 4.45 -16.62
CA SER A 96 11.42 4.21 -16.91
C SER A 96 11.10 2.74 -17.16
N LEU A 97 12.00 2.02 -17.83
CA LEU A 97 11.82 0.62 -18.23
C LEU A 97 11.90 -0.33 -17.03
N GLU A 98 12.85 -0.09 -16.13
CA GLU A 98 13.01 -0.85 -14.88
C GLU A 98 11.84 -0.58 -13.91
N ALA A 99 11.42 0.69 -13.79
CA ALA A 99 10.26 1.06 -13.00
C ALA A 99 8.95 0.42 -13.53
N THR A 100 8.81 0.37 -14.86
CA THR A 100 7.68 -0.28 -15.53
C THR A 100 7.65 -1.77 -15.26
N GLU A 101 8.78 -2.47 -15.42
CA GLU A 101 8.90 -3.89 -15.08
C GLU A 101 8.55 -4.13 -13.61
N ARG A 102 9.14 -3.37 -12.69
CA ARG A 102 8.93 -3.55 -11.26
C ARG A 102 7.47 -3.35 -10.84
N ALA A 103 6.79 -2.36 -11.42
CA ALA A 103 5.37 -2.13 -11.18
C ALA A 103 4.52 -3.31 -11.65
N VAL A 104 4.82 -3.90 -12.81
CA VAL A 104 4.08 -5.08 -13.30
C VAL A 104 4.43 -6.33 -12.50
N GLN A 105 5.68 -6.54 -12.09
CA GLN A 105 6.04 -7.62 -11.15
C GLN A 105 5.24 -7.51 -9.85
N ALA A 106 5.09 -6.31 -9.31
CA ALA A 106 4.28 -6.08 -8.11
C ALA A 106 2.79 -6.45 -8.31
N LEU A 107 2.25 -6.23 -9.51
CA LEU A 107 0.90 -6.66 -9.88
C LEU A 107 0.81 -8.18 -10.06
N GLU A 108 1.80 -8.81 -10.70
CA GLU A 108 1.91 -10.27 -10.89
C GLU A 108 2.07 -11.03 -9.57
N ASP A 109 2.83 -10.46 -8.63
CA ASP A 109 3.03 -11.05 -7.31
C ASP A 109 1.76 -10.94 -6.46
N CYS A 110 0.87 -9.98 -6.73
CA CYS A 110 -0.35 -9.77 -5.98
C CYS A 110 -1.50 -10.68 -6.46
N PHE A 111 -1.93 -11.60 -5.61
CA PHE A 111 -2.95 -12.60 -5.92
C PHE A 111 -4.34 -12.04 -6.32
N LEU A 112 -4.58 -10.75 -6.07
CA LEU A 112 -5.83 -10.06 -6.38
C LEU A 112 -5.97 -9.75 -7.88
N PHE A 113 -4.87 -9.62 -8.61
CA PHE A 113 -4.88 -9.24 -10.02
C PHE A 113 -4.63 -10.45 -10.93
N ASN A 114 -5.20 -10.46 -12.13
CA ASN A 114 -5.09 -11.61 -13.04
C ASN A 114 -3.82 -11.53 -13.89
N ALA A 115 -2.69 -11.72 -13.22
CA ALA A 115 -1.37 -11.92 -13.80
C ALA A 115 -0.50 -12.65 -12.76
N GLY A 116 0.56 -13.32 -13.20
CA GLY A 116 1.45 -14.07 -12.30
C GLY A 116 0.67 -14.95 -11.33
N LYS A 117 0.93 -14.78 -10.03
CA LYS A 117 0.30 -15.54 -8.93
C LYS A 117 -1.22 -15.53 -8.93
N GLY A 118 -1.86 -14.47 -9.43
CA GLY A 118 -3.31 -14.34 -9.47
C GLY A 118 -3.95 -14.72 -10.81
N SER A 119 -3.22 -15.40 -11.70
CA SER A 119 -3.69 -15.76 -13.03
C SER A 119 -4.93 -16.67 -13.02
N VAL A 120 -5.81 -16.46 -13.99
CA VAL A 120 -6.99 -17.31 -14.24
C VAL A 120 -6.60 -18.67 -14.82
N HIS A 121 -7.55 -19.60 -14.79
CA HIS A 121 -7.44 -20.93 -15.35
C HIS A 121 -7.97 -21.00 -16.80
N ASN A 122 -7.32 -21.82 -17.64
CA ASN A 122 -7.84 -22.24 -18.94
C ASN A 122 -8.90 -23.36 -18.79
N CYS A 123 -9.41 -23.88 -19.90
CA CYS A 123 -10.43 -24.93 -19.94
C CYS A 123 -9.99 -26.23 -19.26
N ASP A 124 -8.68 -26.49 -19.21
CA ASP A 124 -8.08 -27.68 -18.60
C ASP A 124 -7.79 -27.49 -17.11
N GLY A 125 -8.07 -26.30 -16.56
CA GLY A 125 -7.76 -25.97 -15.17
C GLY A 125 -6.29 -25.64 -14.95
N GLU A 126 -5.53 -25.33 -16.01
CA GLU A 126 -4.13 -24.92 -15.97
C GLU A 126 -3.96 -23.40 -16.11
N HIS A 127 -2.78 -22.88 -15.81
CA HIS A 127 -2.43 -21.48 -16.03
C HIS A 127 -1.58 -21.33 -17.30
N GLU A 128 -1.92 -20.35 -18.13
CA GLU A 128 -1.10 -19.96 -19.29
C GLU A 128 -1.02 -18.45 -19.32
N MET A 129 0.14 -17.90 -19.02
CA MET A 129 0.38 -16.47 -18.86
C MET A 129 1.06 -15.87 -20.07
N GLU A 130 0.89 -14.58 -20.26
CA GLU A 130 1.42 -13.84 -21.39
C GLU A 130 1.73 -12.40 -20.97
N ALA A 131 2.79 -11.81 -21.54
CA ALA A 131 3.24 -10.46 -21.19
C ALA A 131 4.03 -9.79 -22.33
N THR A 132 4.03 -8.46 -22.34
CA THR A 132 4.86 -7.62 -23.20
C THR A 132 5.50 -6.51 -22.38
N ILE A 133 6.74 -6.15 -22.72
CA ILE A 133 7.37 -4.90 -22.27
C ILE A 133 8.05 -4.23 -23.46
N MET A 134 7.93 -2.90 -23.55
CA MET A 134 8.47 -2.10 -24.64
C MET A 134 9.18 -0.86 -24.11
N ASP A 135 10.35 -0.61 -24.67
CA ASP A 135 11.16 0.58 -24.45
C ASP A 135 10.88 1.60 -25.55
N GLY A 136 10.19 2.69 -25.21
CA GLY A 136 9.83 3.73 -26.17
C GLY A 136 11.02 4.56 -26.66
N SER A 137 12.14 4.54 -25.93
CA SER A 137 13.35 5.28 -26.33
C SER A 137 14.15 4.55 -27.43
N THR A 138 14.16 3.22 -27.41
CA THR A 138 14.91 2.39 -28.38
C THR A 138 14.00 1.70 -29.39
N GLY A 139 12.68 1.63 -29.14
CA GLY A 139 11.74 0.83 -29.90
C GLY A 139 11.88 -0.68 -29.68
N ARG A 140 12.78 -1.12 -28.79
CA ARG A 140 12.96 -2.54 -28.47
C ARG A 140 11.76 -3.05 -27.68
N VAL A 141 11.40 -4.29 -27.95
CA VAL A 141 10.23 -4.95 -27.37
C VAL A 141 10.54 -6.42 -27.11
N GLY A 142 9.99 -6.94 -26.02
CA GLY A 142 10.00 -8.37 -25.72
C GLY A 142 8.59 -8.84 -25.38
N CYS A 143 8.24 -10.01 -25.91
CA CYS A 143 6.91 -10.61 -25.80
C CYS A 143 7.03 -12.10 -25.44
N VAL A 144 6.21 -12.54 -24.50
CA VAL A 144 6.03 -13.96 -24.17
C VAL A 144 4.55 -14.35 -24.15
N ALA A 145 4.27 -15.58 -24.52
CA ALA A 145 2.97 -16.20 -24.29
C ALA A 145 3.11 -17.70 -23.97
N GLY A 146 2.07 -18.28 -23.39
CA GLY A 146 2.05 -19.70 -23.03
C GLY A 146 2.98 -20.05 -21.87
N ILE A 147 3.32 -19.08 -21.01
CA ILE A 147 4.19 -19.28 -19.85
C ILE A 147 3.40 -19.98 -18.74
N ARG A 148 3.95 -21.04 -18.15
CA ARG A 148 3.27 -21.86 -17.13
C ARG A 148 3.99 -21.87 -15.79
N SER A 149 5.31 -21.75 -15.78
CA SER A 149 6.13 -21.94 -14.57
C SER A 149 6.91 -20.70 -14.12
N LEU A 150 7.20 -19.73 -15.00
CA LEU A 150 7.93 -18.52 -14.61
C LEU A 150 7.07 -17.66 -13.69
N LYS A 151 7.62 -17.28 -12.53
CA LYS A 151 6.90 -16.49 -11.51
C LYS A 151 6.38 -15.16 -12.07
N ASN A 152 7.22 -14.48 -12.84
CA ASN A 152 6.97 -13.14 -13.37
C ASN A 152 7.12 -13.11 -14.90
N PRO A 153 6.04 -13.34 -15.67
CA PRO A 153 6.05 -13.26 -17.14
C PRO A 153 6.62 -11.95 -17.70
N VAL A 154 6.40 -10.80 -17.04
CA VAL A 154 6.97 -9.52 -17.51
C VAL A 154 8.50 -9.52 -17.52
N SER A 155 9.15 -10.21 -16.58
CA SER A 155 10.61 -10.35 -16.55
C SER A 155 11.13 -11.28 -17.64
N ALA A 156 10.33 -12.27 -18.04
CA ALA A 156 10.65 -13.07 -19.22
C ALA A 156 10.64 -12.20 -20.49
N SER A 157 9.63 -11.33 -20.63
CA SER A 157 9.59 -10.34 -21.71
C SER A 157 10.75 -9.34 -21.63
N ARG A 158 11.13 -8.89 -20.43
CA ARG A 158 12.31 -8.03 -20.23
C ARG A 158 13.58 -8.70 -20.73
N LYS A 159 13.80 -9.97 -20.36
CA LYS A 159 14.96 -10.75 -20.81
C LYS A 159 15.00 -10.87 -22.32
N ILE A 160 13.86 -11.13 -22.96
CA ILE A 160 13.79 -11.19 -24.43
C ILE A 160 14.18 -9.86 -25.06
N LEU A 161 13.66 -8.74 -24.54
CA LEU A 161 13.99 -7.39 -25.01
C LEU A 161 15.49 -7.12 -24.95
N GLU A 162 16.18 -7.57 -23.88
CA GLU A 162 17.60 -7.28 -23.66
C GLU A 162 18.57 -8.25 -24.34
N ASN A 163 18.23 -9.54 -24.37
CA ASN A 163 19.18 -10.61 -24.68
C ASN A 163 18.78 -11.48 -25.87
N CYS A 164 17.60 -11.28 -26.46
CA CYS A 164 17.16 -12.04 -27.62
C CYS A 164 17.27 -11.22 -28.91
N ARG A 165 17.66 -11.87 -30.01
CA ARG A 165 17.57 -11.28 -31.36
C ARG A 165 16.12 -11.25 -31.90
N HIS A 166 15.21 -11.96 -31.24
CA HIS A 166 13.80 -12.06 -31.60
C HIS A 166 12.94 -11.28 -30.62
N ILE A 167 11.76 -10.84 -31.07
CA ILE A 167 10.85 -10.04 -30.24
C ILE A 167 9.91 -10.93 -29.41
N TYR A 168 9.52 -12.09 -29.94
CA TYR A 168 8.42 -12.89 -29.38
C TYR A 168 8.83 -14.35 -29.26
N LEU A 169 8.73 -14.92 -28.06
CA LEU A 169 8.84 -16.37 -27.81
C LEU A 169 7.55 -16.93 -27.19
N TYR A 170 7.29 -18.23 -27.40
CA TYR A 170 6.10 -18.92 -26.90
C TYR A 170 6.42 -20.24 -26.23
N GLY A 171 5.67 -20.57 -25.18
CA GLY A 171 5.64 -21.89 -24.55
C GLY A 171 7.01 -22.34 -24.04
N ASP A 172 7.31 -23.62 -24.26
CA ASP A 172 8.52 -24.26 -23.73
C ASP A 172 9.81 -23.58 -24.21
N GLY A 173 9.84 -23.07 -25.45
CA GLY A 173 11.00 -22.33 -25.97
C GLY A 173 11.23 -21.00 -25.25
N ALA A 174 10.15 -20.31 -24.83
CA ALA A 174 10.28 -19.11 -24.00
C ALA A 174 10.75 -19.46 -22.59
N GLU A 175 10.27 -20.56 -22.02
CA GLU A 175 10.69 -21.01 -20.69
C GLU A 175 12.15 -21.47 -20.66
N GLU A 176 12.59 -22.21 -21.67
CA GLU A 176 13.99 -22.62 -21.83
C GLU A 176 14.90 -21.40 -22.00
N PHE A 177 14.52 -20.45 -22.85
CA PHE A 177 15.27 -19.21 -23.02
C PHE A 177 15.40 -18.43 -21.71
N CYS A 178 14.37 -18.41 -20.87
CA CYS A 178 14.33 -17.71 -19.59
C CYS A 178 14.63 -18.62 -18.38
N SER A 179 15.41 -19.68 -18.58
CA SER A 179 15.65 -20.73 -17.58
C SER A 179 16.21 -20.25 -16.23
N GLU A 180 16.97 -19.17 -16.19
CA GLU A 180 17.54 -18.62 -14.95
C GLU A 180 16.58 -17.74 -14.14
N LEU A 181 15.41 -17.38 -14.69
CA LEU A 181 14.39 -16.67 -13.95
C LEU A 181 13.68 -17.60 -12.95
N GLU A 182 13.17 -17.01 -11.86
CA GLU A 182 12.52 -17.77 -10.79
C GLU A 182 11.29 -18.53 -11.32
N ARG A 183 11.31 -19.86 -11.14
CA ARG A 183 10.19 -20.75 -11.46
C ARG A 183 9.39 -21.10 -10.22
N LYS A 184 8.10 -21.34 -10.41
CA LYS A 184 7.16 -21.78 -9.38
C LYS A 184 6.39 -23.00 -9.84
N SER A 185 6.02 -23.83 -8.88
CA SER A 185 5.09 -24.94 -9.12
C SER A 185 3.71 -24.39 -9.49
N PRO A 186 2.88 -25.14 -10.25
CA PRO A 186 1.52 -24.73 -10.59
C PRO A 186 0.66 -24.30 -9.39
N SER A 187 0.89 -24.91 -8.21
CA SER A 187 0.21 -24.56 -6.97
C SER A 187 0.42 -23.12 -6.49
N TYR A 188 1.52 -22.46 -6.88
CA TYR A 188 1.78 -21.07 -6.53
C TYR A 188 0.75 -20.12 -7.16
N PHE A 189 0.39 -20.37 -8.42
CA PHE A 189 -0.55 -19.57 -9.22
C PHE A 189 -2.02 -19.87 -8.88
N ASN A 190 -2.27 -21.00 -8.19
CA ASN A 190 -3.59 -21.39 -7.76
C ASN A 190 -4.06 -20.53 -6.58
N THR A 191 -5.03 -19.65 -6.84
CA THR A 191 -5.69 -18.86 -5.81
C THR A 191 -7.16 -19.25 -5.69
N HIS A 192 -7.66 -19.27 -4.46
CA HIS A 192 -9.06 -19.62 -4.20
C HIS A 192 -10.06 -18.69 -4.92
N ILE A 193 -9.72 -17.41 -5.11
CA ILE A 193 -10.55 -16.45 -5.85
C ILE A 193 -10.69 -16.87 -7.33
N ARG A 194 -9.59 -17.31 -7.96
CA ARG A 194 -9.58 -17.69 -9.39
C ARG A 194 -10.19 -19.06 -9.62
N TYR A 195 -9.95 -20.00 -8.71
CA TYR A 195 -10.61 -21.30 -8.73
C TYR A 195 -12.14 -21.16 -8.67
N LYS A 196 -12.66 -20.35 -7.74
CA LYS A 196 -14.11 -20.05 -7.67
C LYS A 196 -14.65 -19.37 -8.93
N ALA A 197 -13.85 -18.53 -9.59
CA ALA A 197 -14.24 -17.91 -10.84
C ALA A 197 -14.41 -18.96 -11.96
N LEU A 198 -13.49 -19.95 -12.05
CA LEU A 198 -13.60 -21.06 -12.99
C LEU A 198 -14.86 -21.91 -12.72
N GLU A 199 -15.08 -22.31 -11.46
CA GLU A 199 -16.28 -23.10 -11.09
C GLU A 199 -17.57 -22.37 -11.48
N LYS A 200 -17.65 -21.07 -11.19
CA LYS A 200 -18.81 -20.26 -11.55
C LYS A 200 -19.03 -20.17 -13.06
N VAL A 201 -17.95 -20.04 -13.85
CA VAL A 201 -18.06 -20.03 -15.31
C VAL A 201 -18.54 -21.38 -15.83
N ARG A 202 -18.00 -22.50 -15.34
CA ARG A 202 -18.42 -23.85 -15.71
C ARG A 202 -19.89 -24.10 -15.37
N GLN A 203 -20.32 -23.76 -14.16
CA GLN A 203 -21.73 -23.87 -13.74
C GLN A 203 -22.68 -23.08 -14.63
N ASN A 204 -22.31 -21.85 -15.04
CA ASN A 204 -23.15 -21.06 -15.94
C ASN A 204 -23.25 -21.70 -17.33
N ILE A 205 -22.16 -22.28 -17.84
CA ILE A 205 -22.14 -22.98 -19.13
C ILE A 205 -23.05 -24.22 -19.05
N ASP A 206 -22.95 -25.00 -17.98
CA ASP A 206 -23.78 -26.19 -17.75
C ASP A 206 -25.29 -25.82 -17.63
N GLN A 207 -25.59 -24.63 -17.13
CA GLN A 207 -26.95 -24.06 -17.05
C GLN A 207 -27.43 -23.42 -18.37
N GLY A 208 -26.70 -23.59 -19.47
CA GLY A 208 -27.10 -23.14 -20.81
C GLY A 208 -26.75 -21.68 -21.12
N ALA A 209 -25.95 -20.99 -20.29
CA ALA A 209 -25.42 -19.69 -20.67
C ALA A 209 -24.41 -19.85 -21.81
N SER A 210 -24.46 -18.95 -22.81
CA SER A 210 -23.45 -18.96 -23.86
C SER A 210 -22.06 -18.71 -23.27
N SER A 211 -21.08 -19.53 -23.67
CA SER A 211 -19.69 -19.48 -23.18
C SER A 211 -19.10 -18.07 -23.26
N ASN A 212 -19.36 -17.38 -24.38
CA ASN A 212 -18.92 -16.00 -24.61
C ASN A 212 -19.41 -15.01 -23.54
N THR A 213 -20.69 -15.11 -23.12
CA THR A 213 -21.27 -14.18 -22.14
C THR A 213 -20.72 -14.41 -20.73
N ALA A 214 -20.41 -15.65 -20.37
CA ALA A 214 -19.84 -16.00 -19.08
C ALA A 214 -18.36 -15.54 -18.96
N MET A 215 -17.58 -15.71 -20.03
CA MET A 215 -16.16 -15.31 -20.09
C MET A 215 -15.94 -13.79 -20.04
N LEU A 216 -16.82 -13.03 -20.69
CA LEU A 216 -16.74 -11.57 -20.79
C LEU A 216 -16.77 -10.84 -19.44
N ARG A 217 -17.23 -11.50 -18.37
CA ARG A 217 -17.47 -10.84 -17.06
C ARG A 217 -16.23 -10.78 -16.16
N HIS A 218 -15.13 -11.47 -16.48
CA HIS A 218 -14.01 -11.70 -15.55
C HIS A 218 -12.61 -11.31 -16.08
N GLN A 219 -12.53 -10.43 -17.07
CA GLN A 219 -11.23 -10.00 -17.62
C GLN A 219 -10.55 -9.00 -16.70
N GLN A 220 -9.33 -9.33 -16.23
CA GLN A 220 -8.46 -8.34 -15.59
C GLN A 220 -7.00 -8.56 -15.98
N THR A 221 -6.57 -7.84 -17.01
CA THR A 221 -5.16 -7.72 -17.40
C THR A 221 -4.51 -6.62 -16.55
N VAL A 222 -3.23 -6.76 -16.22
CA VAL A 222 -2.46 -5.74 -15.49
C VAL A 222 -1.50 -5.03 -16.40
N GLY A 223 -1.12 -3.81 -16.06
CA GLY A 223 -0.11 -3.09 -16.83
C GLY A 223 0.32 -1.78 -16.22
N ALA A 224 1.41 -1.24 -16.74
CA ALA A 224 2.04 -0.01 -16.29
C ALA A 224 2.58 0.78 -17.50
N VAL A 225 2.55 2.11 -17.37
CA VAL A 225 3.18 3.06 -18.29
C VAL A 225 3.94 4.10 -17.48
N VAL A 226 5.16 4.42 -17.89
CA VAL A 226 6.07 5.30 -17.13
C VAL A 226 6.79 6.25 -18.08
N ILE A 227 6.95 7.51 -17.65
CA ILE A 227 7.94 8.46 -18.18
C ILE A 227 8.94 8.82 -17.08
N ASP A 228 10.24 8.74 -17.40
CA ASP A 228 11.31 9.13 -16.48
C ASP A 228 11.77 10.58 -16.64
N GLN A 229 12.74 11.00 -15.83
CA GLN A 229 13.24 12.38 -15.81
C GLN A 229 13.92 12.80 -17.13
N GLU A 230 14.38 11.84 -17.92
CA GLU A 230 15.00 12.07 -19.23
C GLU A 230 13.94 12.12 -20.34
N GLY A 231 12.66 11.95 -20.01
CA GLY A 231 11.55 11.91 -20.97
C GLY A 231 11.45 10.57 -21.70
N ARG A 232 12.12 9.51 -21.23
CA ARG A 232 12.02 8.18 -21.83
C ARG A 232 10.75 7.51 -21.34
N LEU A 233 10.04 6.89 -22.28
CA LEU A 233 8.75 6.24 -22.07
C LEU A 233 8.91 4.72 -22.10
N ALA A 234 8.16 4.03 -21.26
CA ALA A 234 8.08 2.57 -21.26
C ALA A 234 6.66 2.09 -20.95
N ALA A 235 6.30 0.93 -21.50
CA ALA A 235 5.01 0.29 -21.26
C ALA A 235 5.18 -1.22 -21.05
N ALA A 236 4.39 -1.78 -20.14
CA ALA A 236 4.28 -3.22 -19.97
C ALA A 236 2.86 -3.66 -19.65
N THR A 237 2.49 -4.85 -20.10
CA THR A 237 1.20 -5.47 -19.86
C THR A 237 1.40 -6.96 -19.60
N SER A 238 0.69 -7.53 -18.62
CA SER A 238 0.76 -8.95 -18.26
C SER A 238 -0.62 -9.50 -17.91
N THR A 239 -0.88 -10.77 -18.21
CA THR A 239 -2.18 -11.39 -17.94
C THR A 239 -2.13 -12.91 -17.84
N GLY A 240 -3.07 -13.50 -17.09
CA GLY A 240 -3.44 -14.92 -17.20
C GLY A 240 -4.42 -15.20 -18.35
N GLY A 241 -4.93 -14.16 -19.02
CA GLY A 241 -5.94 -14.25 -20.07
C GLY A 241 -7.37 -14.24 -19.53
N THR A 242 -8.27 -14.98 -20.17
CA THR A 242 -9.67 -15.12 -19.79
C THR A 242 -9.94 -16.42 -19.04
N VAL A 243 -10.84 -16.37 -18.04
CA VAL A 243 -11.28 -17.57 -17.32
C VAL A 243 -11.87 -18.57 -18.30
N ASN A 244 -11.50 -19.85 -18.18
CA ASN A 244 -11.95 -20.97 -19.01
C ASN A 244 -11.54 -20.84 -20.49
N LYS A 245 -10.53 -20.02 -20.82
CA LYS A 245 -10.01 -19.89 -22.19
C LYS A 245 -9.60 -21.23 -22.77
N MET A 246 -9.70 -21.39 -24.09
CA MET A 246 -9.09 -22.53 -24.76
C MET A 246 -7.58 -22.56 -24.45
N ARG A 247 -7.04 -23.76 -24.23
CA ARG A 247 -5.60 -23.95 -24.10
C ARG A 247 -4.89 -23.38 -25.33
N GLY A 248 -3.84 -22.61 -25.09
CA GLY A 248 -3.10 -21.91 -26.15
C GLY A 248 -3.75 -20.63 -26.68
N ARG A 249 -4.88 -20.15 -26.13
CA ARG A 249 -5.43 -18.84 -26.49
C ARG A 249 -4.47 -17.72 -26.07
N ILE A 250 -4.06 -16.92 -27.05
CA ILE A 250 -3.23 -15.72 -26.90
C ILE A 250 -4.12 -14.48 -27.02
N GLY A 251 -3.96 -13.53 -26.09
CA GLY A 251 -4.69 -12.27 -26.03
C GLY A 251 -3.90 -11.08 -26.57
N ASP A 252 -4.43 -9.89 -26.31
CA ASP A 252 -3.82 -8.61 -26.68
C ASP A 252 -2.51 -8.33 -25.92
N SER A 253 -2.40 -8.78 -24.68
CA SER A 253 -1.33 -8.38 -23.76
C SER A 253 0.07 -8.82 -24.18
N SER A 254 0.19 -9.88 -24.97
CA SER A 254 1.45 -10.36 -25.54
C SER A 254 1.71 -9.85 -26.96
N VAL A 255 0.77 -9.11 -27.56
CA VAL A 255 0.87 -8.62 -28.93
C VAL A 255 1.13 -7.11 -28.91
N VAL A 256 2.35 -6.74 -29.27
CA VAL A 256 2.76 -5.34 -29.42
C VAL A 256 1.83 -4.59 -30.37
N GLY A 257 1.42 -3.39 -29.97
CA GLY A 257 0.46 -2.55 -30.69
C GLY A 257 -1.01 -2.90 -30.44
N ALA A 258 -1.33 -4.07 -29.87
CA ALA A 258 -2.68 -4.37 -29.40
C ALA A 258 -2.82 -4.05 -27.91
N GLY A 259 -2.11 -4.79 -27.06
CA GLY A 259 -2.16 -4.67 -25.61
C GLY A 259 -1.24 -3.60 -25.03
N THR A 260 -0.05 -3.49 -25.61
CA THR A 260 1.07 -2.68 -25.12
C THR A 260 1.74 -1.95 -26.28
N PHE A 261 2.09 -0.69 -26.09
CA PHE A 261 2.91 0.07 -27.05
C PHE A 261 3.67 1.18 -26.34
N ALA A 262 4.90 1.46 -26.75
CA ALA A 262 5.62 2.66 -26.34
C ALA A 262 6.51 3.17 -27.47
N ASP A 263 6.55 4.49 -27.66
CA ASP A 263 7.51 5.18 -28.50
C ASP A 263 8.02 6.44 -27.80
N LYS A 264 8.70 7.32 -28.52
CA LYS A 264 9.19 8.62 -28.02
C LYS A 264 8.08 9.60 -27.64
N ASN A 265 6.82 9.36 -28.03
CA ASN A 265 5.71 10.28 -27.86
C ASN A 265 4.70 9.80 -26.82
N VAL A 266 4.43 8.50 -26.74
CA VAL A 266 3.44 7.92 -25.83
C VAL A 266 3.79 6.49 -25.41
N ALA A 267 3.42 6.14 -24.18
CA ALA A 267 3.36 4.77 -23.67
C ALA A 267 1.90 4.41 -23.37
N VAL A 268 1.47 3.21 -23.74
CA VAL A 268 0.07 2.75 -23.65
C VAL A 268 0.02 1.31 -23.15
N SER A 269 -0.88 1.05 -22.19
CA SER A 269 -1.25 -0.29 -21.75
C SER A 269 -2.77 -0.41 -21.69
N THR A 270 -3.29 -1.55 -22.13
CA THR A 270 -4.74 -1.75 -22.28
C THR A 270 -5.25 -2.95 -21.50
N THR A 271 -6.56 -2.99 -21.27
CA THR A 271 -7.23 -4.10 -20.58
C THR A 271 -8.69 -4.22 -21.02
N GLY A 272 -9.15 -5.46 -21.14
CA GLY A 272 -10.55 -5.78 -21.37
C GLY A 272 -10.69 -6.93 -22.37
N HIS A 273 -11.58 -6.77 -23.35
CA HIS A 273 -11.89 -7.84 -24.30
C HIS A 273 -10.81 -8.03 -25.37
N GLY A 274 -9.81 -8.85 -25.06
CA GLY A 274 -8.59 -8.98 -25.85
C GLY A 274 -8.77 -9.23 -27.34
N GLU A 275 -9.77 -10.00 -27.76
CA GLU A 275 -10.05 -10.24 -29.18
C GLU A 275 -10.39 -8.95 -29.95
N GLU A 276 -10.96 -7.93 -29.29
CA GLU A 276 -11.25 -6.64 -29.93
C GLU A 276 -10.05 -5.70 -29.88
N PHE A 277 -9.26 -5.76 -28.80
CA PHE A 277 -7.97 -5.05 -28.74
C PHE A 277 -7.01 -5.52 -29.84
N LEU A 278 -6.98 -6.83 -30.12
CA LEU A 278 -6.24 -7.43 -31.24
C LEU A 278 -6.76 -6.96 -32.59
N ARG A 279 -8.07 -7.10 -32.86
CA ARG A 279 -8.68 -6.72 -34.15
C ARG A 279 -8.49 -5.24 -34.50
N ARG A 280 -8.43 -4.37 -33.49
CA ARG A 280 -8.41 -2.91 -33.66
C ARG A 280 -7.04 -2.28 -33.42
N ALA A 281 -6.04 -3.08 -33.01
CA ALA A 281 -4.69 -2.61 -32.68
C ALA A 281 -4.70 -1.37 -31.77
N ILE A 282 -5.45 -1.43 -30.66
CA ILE A 282 -5.83 -0.25 -29.89
C ILE A 282 -4.62 0.53 -29.35
N ALA A 283 -3.60 -0.14 -28.79
CA ALA A 283 -2.44 0.55 -28.24
C ALA A 283 -1.67 1.34 -29.33
N ALA A 284 -1.44 0.74 -30.50
CA ALA A 284 -0.83 1.43 -31.65
C ALA A 284 -1.74 2.53 -32.21
N ARG A 285 -3.06 2.35 -32.16
CA ARG A 285 -4.03 3.35 -32.61
C ARG A 285 -4.02 4.61 -31.74
N VAL A 286 -3.82 4.48 -30.43
CA VAL A 286 -3.61 5.61 -29.52
C VAL A 286 -2.34 6.37 -29.93
N ALA A 287 -1.23 5.67 -30.15
CA ALA A 287 0.04 6.29 -30.58
C ALA A 287 -0.08 7.00 -31.93
N CYS A 288 -0.72 6.37 -32.91
CA CYS A 288 -0.99 6.95 -34.22
C CYS A 288 -1.85 8.23 -34.10
N GLN A 289 -2.93 8.21 -33.32
CA GLN A 289 -3.73 9.42 -33.11
C GLN A 289 -2.94 10.54 -32.43
N TYR A 290 -2.09 10.20 -31.45
CA TYR A 290 -1.23 11.18 -30.80
C TYR A 290 -0.20 11.80 -31.77
N GLU A 291 0.38 10.99 -32.66
CA GLU A 291 1.37 11.46 -33.64
C GLU A 291 0.77 12.38 -34.70
N PHE A 292 -0.42 12.06 -35.21
CA PHE A 292 -0.99 12.77 -36.37
C PHE A 292 -1.95 13.92 -36.01
N PHE A 293 -2.36 14.05 -34.75
CA PHE A 293 -3.17 15.21 -34.34
C PHE A 293 -2.29 16.44 -34.11
N SER A 294 -2.69 17.60 -34.65
CA SER A 294 -1.90 18.84 -34.57
C SER A 294 -1.70 19.35 -33.14
N ASN A 295 -2.64 19.06 -32.24
CA ASN A 295 -2.54 19.37 -30.82
C ASN A 295 -3.10 18.19 -30.01
N PRO A 296 -2.30 17.13 -29.82
CA PRO A 296 -2.79 15.89 -29.25
C PRO A 296 -3.00 16.04 -27.75
N ASP A 297 -4.24 15.82 -27.31
CA ASP A 297 -4.57 15.63 -25.89
C ASP A 297 -4.74 14.13 -25.63
N ILE A 298 -3.79 13.54 -24.90
CA ILE A 298 -3.79 12.11 -24.62
C ILE A 298 -5.06 11.66 -23.87
N SER A 299 -5.60 12.49 -22.97
CA SER A 299 -6.83 12.18 -22.24
C SER A 299 -8.02 12.10 -23.20
N GLN A 300 -8.15 13.08 -24.10
CA GLN A 300 -9.22 13.09 -25.09
C GLN A 300 -9.10 11.95 -26.10
N ILE A 301 -7.88 11.60 -26.53
CA ILE A 301 -7.62 10.45 -27.41
C ILE A 301 -8.07 9.15 -26.73
N CYS A 302 -7.64 8.92 -25.48
CA CYS A 302 -8.04 7.75 -24.69
C CYS A 302 -9.56 7.65 -24.57
N LYS A 303 -10.21 8.79 -24.31
CA LYS A 303 -11.67 8.88 -24.16
C LYS A 303 -12.41 8.56 -25.45
N ASN A 304 -11.90 9.03 -26.58
CA ASN A 304 -12.47 8.76 -27.90
C ASN A 304 -12.36 7.27 -28.26
N ILE A 305 -11.17 6.68 -28.08
CA ILE A 305 -10.94 5.24 -28.30
C ILE A 305 -11.93 4.41 -27.48
N VAL A 306 -12.08 4.70 -26.18
CA VAL A 306 -12.96 3.92 -25.30
C VAL A 306 -14.45 4.10 -25.67
N ASN A 307 -14.88 5.32 -25.99
CA ASN A 307 -16.30 5.62 -26.24
C ASN A 307 -16.77 5.35 -27.66
N ILE A 308 -15.85 5.30 -28.63
CA ILE A 308 -16.16 5.12 -30.06
C ILE A 308 -15.71 3.74 -30.50
N ASP A 309 -14.40 3.47 -30.43
CA ASP A 309 -13.83 2.23 -30.97
C ASP A 309 -14.19 0.99 -30.12
N MET A 310 -14.41 1.19 -28.81
CA MET A 310 -14.70 0.11 -27.85
C MET A 310 -16.08 0.18 -27.21
N LYS A 311 -17.00 1.01 -27.74
CA LYS A 311 -18.30 1.35 -27.13
C LYS A 311 -19.10 0.15 -26.59
N ASP A 312 -19.12 -0.95 -27.34
CA ASP A 312 -19.96 -2.13 -27.06
C ASP A 312 -19.18 -3.27 -26.38
N LYS A 313 -17.97 -2.98 -25.90
CA LYS A 313 -17.04 -3.97 -25.33
C LYS A 313 -16.50 -3.45 -24.01
N LEU A 314 -16.34 -4.31 -23.02
CA LEU A 314 -15.68 -3.92 -21.77
C LEU A 314 -14.22 -3.61 -22.04
N ALA A 315 -13.84 -2.37 -21.81
CA ALA A 315 -12.53 -1.84 -22.16
C ALA A 315 -12.06 -0.80 -21.14
N GLY A 316 -10.75 -0.77 -20.94
CA GLY A 316 -10.03 0.30 -20.28
C GLY A 316 -8.61 0.39 -20.83
N LEU A 317 -8.01 1.55 -20.69
CA LEU A 317 -6.61 1.77 -21.05
C LEU A 317 -6.03 2.91 -20.23
N ILE A 318 -4.71 2.86 -20.09
CA ILE A 318 -3.90 3.94 -19.54
C ILE A 318 -2.84 4.34 -20.57
N ALA A 319 -2.51 5.62 -20.61
CA ALA A 319 -1.45 6.15 -21.44
C ALA A 319 -0.73 7.30 -20.74
N VAL A 320 0.57 7.44 -21.02
CA VAL A 320 1.40 8.58 -20.63
C VAL A 320 2.03 9.16 -21.88
N ASP A 321 1.90 10.46 -22.09
CA ASP A 321 2.57 11.14 -23.20
C ASP A 321 3.96 11.69 -22.80
N LYS A 322 4.73 12.14 -23.79
CA LYS A 322 6.07 12.73 -23.62
C LYS A 322 6.14 13.98 -22.74
N ASN A 323 4.99 14.58 -22.43
CA ASN A 323 4.88 15.72 -21.53
C ASN A 323 4.46 15.30 -20.11
N GLY A 324 4.34 13.99 -19.83
CA GLY A 324 3.87 13.46 -18.56
C GLY A 324 2.36 13.62 -18.35
N ASN A 325 1.57 13.87 -19.40
CA ASN A 325 0.11 13.81 -19.32
C ASN A 325 -0.37 12.37 -19.28
N ILE A 326 -1.31 12.10 -18.37
CA ILE A 326 -1.88 10.77 -18.19
C ILE A 326 -3.30 10.79 -18.79
N GLY A 327 -3.57 9.87 -19.70
CA GLY A 327 -4.92 9.49 -20.10
C GLY A 327 -5.29 8.16 -19.45
N ALA A 328 -6.40 8.11 -18.72
CA ALA A 328 -6.88 6.88 -18.09
C ALA A 328 -8.39 6.77 -18.24
N GLU A 329 -8.84 5.88 -19.12
CA GLU A 329 -10.23 5.85 -19.57
C GLU A 329 -10.79 4.43 -19.57
N THR A 330 -12.08 4.31 -19.25
CA THR A 330 -12.77 3.02 -19.25
C THR A 330 -14.29 3.18 -19.43
N ASN A 331 -14.90 2.27 -20.19
CA ASN A 331 -16.36 2.12 -20.27
C ASN A 331 -16.87 1.02 -19.32
N ALA A 332 -15.97 0.44 -18.55
CA ALA A 332 -16.21 -0.55 -17.51
C ALA A 332 -15.80 0.03 -16.15
N LYS A 333 -15.48 -0.85 -15.19
CA LYS A 333 -14.80 -0.44 -13.96
C LYS A 333 -13.35 -0.90 -14.03
N MET A 334 -12.42 0.00 -13.76
CA MET A 334 -10.99 -0.26 -13.86
C MET A 334 -10.28 0.02 -12.54
N PHE A 335 -9.44 -0.92 -12.12
CA PHE A 335 -8.49 -0.68 -11.03
C PHE A 335 -7.37 0.18 -11.53
N TYR A 336 -7.18 1.34 -10.91
CA TYR A 336 -6.31 2.37 -11.42
C TYR A 336 -5.44 2.94 -10.29
N GLY A 337 -4.17 3.13 -10.60
CA GLY A 337 -3.24 3.86 -9.75
C GLY A 337 -2.36 4.76 -10.60
N SER A 338 -1.92 5.88 -10.04
CA SER A 338 -0.99 6.76 -10.72
C SER A 338 -0.18 7.62 -9.78
N TYR A 339 0.94 8.12 -10.29
CA TYR A 339 1.73 9.20 -9.72
C TYR A 339 1.89 10.29 -10.78
N LYS A 340 1.59 11.54 -10.41
CA LYS A 340 1.93 12.75 -11.19
C LYS A 340 2.05 13.95 -10.26
N ASN A 341 3.09 14.77 -10.44
CA ASN A 341 3.29 16.04 -9.72
C ASN A 341 3.13 15.92 -8.19
N GLY A 342 3.77 14.90 -7.59
CA GLY A 342 3.70 14.65 -6.15
C GLY A 342 2.39 14.02 -5.66
N VAL A 343 1.42 13.77 -6.54
CA VAL A 343 0.12 13.19 -6.20
C VAL A 343 0.07 11.72 -6.56
N ILE A 344 -0.09 10.88 -5.54
CA ILE A 344 -0.42 9.46 -5.71
C ILE A 344 -1.95 9.30 -5.69
N THR A 345 -2.46 8.58 -6.69
CA THR A 345 -3.86 8.15 -6.80
C THR A 345 -3.92 6.63 -6.78
N ALA A 346 -4.88 6.07 -6.07
CA ALA A 346 -5.21 4.64 -6.11
C ALA A 346 -6.72 4.48 -5.88
N ASP A 347 -7.46 4.14 -6.93
CA ASP A 347 -8.92 4.01 -6.85
C ASP A 347 -9.47 3.04 -7.91
N ILE A 348 -10.78 2.84 -7.84
CA ILE A 348 -11.57 2.12 -8.83
C ILE A 348 -12.35 3.16 -9.61
N ILE A 349 -11.95 3.37 -10.86
CA ILE A 349 -12.58 4.35 -11.75
C ILE A 349 -13.69 3.70 -12.55
N ASP A 350 -14.75 4.48 -12.78
CA ASP A 350 -15.91 4.09 -13.57
C ASP A 350 -16.42 5.29 -14.38
N ARG A 351 -17.33 5.01 -15.34
CA ARG A 351 -17.90 6.01 -16.25
C ARG A 351 -18.57 7.20 -15.54
N LEU A 352 -18.97 7.07 -14.27
CA LEU A 352 -19.72 8.09 -13.52
C LEU A 352 -18.81 8.94 -12.60
N LYS A 353 -17.66 8.42 -12.16
CA LYS A 353 -16.77 9.13 -11.21
C LYS A 353 -15.77 10.08 -11.87
N MET A 354 -15.48 9.94 -13.15
CA MET A 354 -14.51 10.81 -13.86
C MET A 354 -14.93 12.29 -13.87
N ALA A 355 -16.23 12.60 -13.76
CA ALA A 355 -16.72 13.98 -13.66
C ALA A 355 -16.59 14.62 -12.26
N ILE A 356 -16.32 13.84 -11.21
CA ILE A 356 -16.32 14.30 -9.80
C ILE A 356 -14.89 14.34 -9.22
N PHE A 357 -13.93 13.68 -9.87
CA PHE A 357 -12.60 13.42 -9.33
C PHE A 357 -11.74 14.69 -9.20
N GLU A 358 -11.91 15.70 -10.07
CA GLU A 358 -11.16 16.96 -10.02
C GLU A 358 -11.53 17.86 -8.82
N MET A 359 -12.75 17.77 -8.28
CA MET A 359 -13.20 18.67 -7.20
C MET A 359 -12.79 18.21 -5.79
N ASN A 360 -12.60 16.91 -5.55
CA ASN A 360 -12.52 16.36 -4.19
C ASN A 360 -11.09 16.24 -3.60
N TYR A 361 -10.03 16.35 -4.42
CA TYR A 361 -8.66 16.09 -3.98
C TYR A 361 -8.02 17.28 -3.25
N LYS A 362 -8.37 18.52 -3.63
CA LYS A 362 -7.91 19.74 -2.93
C LYS A 362 -8.44 19.82 -1.48
N GLU A 363 -9.64 19.30 -1.21
CA GLU A 363 -10.21 19.29 0.15
C GLU A 363 -9.67 18.14 1.02
N LYS A 364 -9.43 16.95 0.45
CA LYS A 364 -8.98 15.78 1.24
C LYS A 364 -7.49 15.77 1.56
N LEU A 365 -6.63 16.38 0.73
CA LEU A 365 -5.20 16.52 1.08
C LEU A 365 -5.01 17.42 2.31
N ASN A 366 -5.82 18.47 2.46
CA ASN A 366 -5.82 19.30 3.66
C ASN A 366 -6.30 18.55 4.92
N VAL A 367 -6.97 17.40 4.78
CA VAL A 367 -7.41 16.57 5.92
C VAL A 367 -6.40 15.47 6.25
N LEU A 368 -5.66 14.93 5.28
CA LEU A 368 -4.64 13.92 5.53
C LEU A 368 -3.29 14.51 5.98
N VAL A 369 -2.85 15.62 5.38
CA VAL A 369 -1.59 16.28 5.75
C VAL A 369 -1.71 16.96 7.12
N HIS A 370 -2.90 17.44 7.50
CA HIS A 370 -3.13 18.07 8.79
C HIS A 370 -3.29 17.06 9.95
N ASN A 371 -3.62 15.80 9.65
CA ASN A 371 -3.68 14.71 10.62
C ASN A 371 -2.33 13.99 10.83
N PHE A 372 -1.37 14.12 9.91
CA PHE A 372 -0.03 13.56 10.08
C PHE A 372 0.96 14.51 10.77
N SER A 373 0.68 15.82 10.81
CA SER A 373 1.60 16.81 11.38
C SER A 373 1.40 17.14 12.87
N THR A 374 0.43 16.51 13.56
CA THR A 374 0.04 16.89 14.94
C THR A 374 0.35 15.84 16.02
N HIS A 375 1.07 14.77 15.69
CA HIS A 375 1.28 13.64 16.61
C HIS A 375 2.74 13.28 16.87
N THR A 376 3.63 14.27 16.97
CA THR A 376 5.01 14.06 17.44
C THR A 376 5.05 13.50 18.87
N ALA A 377 4.15 13.93 19.75
CA ALA A 377 4.04 13.40 21.12
C ALA A 377 3.48 11.97 21.18
N PHE A 378 2.58 11.60 20.28
CA PHE A 378 1.97 10.27 20.23
C PHE A 378 2.91 9.24 19.59
N GLN A 379 3.68 9.65 18.58
CA GLN A 379 4.77 8.81 18.04
C GLN A 379 5.89 8.62 19.06
N ALA A 380 6.32 9.67 19.77
CA ALA A 380 7.31 9.54 20.85
C ALA A 380 6.84 8.59 21.96
N LEU A 381 5.55 8.62 22.31
CA LEU A 381 4.95 7.71 23.30
C LEU A 381 4.91 6.26 22.81
N LEU A 382 4.59 6.02 21.53
CA LEU A 382 4.62 4.67 20.94
C LEU A 382 6.04 4.11 20.81
N TYR A 383 7.03 4.93 20.47
CA TYR A 383 8.43 4.54 20.47
C TYR A 383 8.96 4.26 21.88
N PHE A 384 8.54 5.04 22.88
CA PHE A 384 8.89 4.83 24.28
C PHE A 384 8.25 3.56 24.86
N ILE A 385 6.98 3.29 24.54
CA ILE A 385 6.30 2.04 24.91
C ILE A 385 6.93 0.83 24.20
N GLY A 386 7.29 0.96 22.93
CA GLY A 386 8.03 -0.08 22.19
C GLY A 386 9.40 -0.37 22.81
N TRP A 387 10.11 0.66 23.27
CA TRP A 387 11.38 0.52 23.99
C TRP A 387 11.22 -0.14 25.35
N ILE A 388 10.17 0.20 26.12
CA ILE A 388 9.86 -0.45 27.40
C ILE A 388 9.49 -1.92 27.20
N VAL A 389 8.74 -2.26 26.15
CA VAL A 389 8.41 -3.66 25.83
C VAL A 389 9.65 -4.44 25.44
N LEU A 390 10.56 -3.87 24.65
CA LEU A 390 11.83 -4.51 24.29
C LEU A 390 12.78 -4.62 25.49
N LEU A 391 12.83 -3.62 26.38
CA LEU A 391 13.60 -3.67 27.62
C LEU A 391 13.05 -4.72 28.59
N LEU A 392 11.72 -4.85 28.70
CA LEU A 392 11.07 -5.88 29.50
C LEU A 392 11.31 -7.28 28.91
N ILE A 393 11.28 -7.44 27.58
CA ILE A 393 11.65 -8.70 26.92
C ILE A 393 13.12 -9.03 27.18
N TYR A 394 14.03 -8.05 27.09
CA TYR A 394 15.46 -8.23 27.38
C TYR A 394 15.73 -8.57 28.86
N LEU A 395 15.00 -7.98 29.80
CA LEU A 395 15.08 -8.29 31.24
C LEU A 395 14.48 -9.67 31.58
N ILE A 396 13.51 -10.14 30.78
CA ILE A 396 12.93 -11.49 30.90
C ILE A 396 13.86 -12.55 30.30
N ASP A 397 14.65 -12.21 29.29
CA ASP A 397 15.59 -13.12 28.61
C ASP A 397 16.96 -13.21 29.31
N SER A 398 17.29 -12.24 30.18
CA SER A 398 18.57 -12.16 30.91
C SER A 398 18.52 -12.71 32.35
N SER A 399 17.40 -13.32 32.76
CA SER A 399 17.29 -13.99 34.07
C SER A 399 17.32 -15.51 33.94
N GLU A 400 18.50 -16.05 33.60
CA GLU A 400 18.84 -17.39 34.07
C GLU A 400 19.14 -17.31 35.58
N GLU A 401 18.49 -18.20 36.33
CA GLU A 401 18.59 -18.41 37.78
C GLU A 401 17.91 -17.37 38.70
N ALA A 402 16.61 -17.56 38.98
CA ALA A 402 16.09 -17.75 40.34
C ALA A 402 14.55 -17.77 40.41
N LYS A 403 14.02 -18.93 40.80
CA LYS A 403 12.76 -19.20 41.54
C LYS A 403 11.62 -18.17 41.43
N LEU A 404 10.69 -18.43 40.52
CA LEU A 404 9.29 -18.03 40.62
C LEU A 404 8.42 -19.21 40.14
N GLU A 405 8.27 -20.20 41.01
CA GLU A 405 7.27 -21.26 40.84
C GLU A 405 5.88 -20.66 41.07
N ASN A 406 4.95 -20.89 40.14
CA ASN A 406 3.52 -20.61 40.18
C ASN A 406 3.00 -19.21 39.79
N LEU A 407 3.58 -18.57 38.77
CA LEU A 407 2.80 -17.64 37.95
C LEU A 407 2.83 -18.07 36.47
N ASP A 408 1.65 -18.41 35.95
CA ASP A 408 1.48 -18.85 34.56
C ASP A 408 1.89 -17.72 33.60
N ARG A 409 2.92 -17.98 32.78
CA ARG A 409 3.59 -17.00 31.92
C ARG A 409 2.60 -16.34 30.94
N ASP A 410 1.61 -17.12 30.49
CA ASP A 410 0.56 -16.68 29.59
C ASP A 410 -0.47 -15.78 30.29
N PHE A 411 -0.69 -15.97 31.60
CA PHE A 411 -1.59 -15.14 32.40
C PHE A 411 -1.00 -13.74 32.65
N VAL A 412 0.31 -13.63 32.87
CA VAL A 412 1.00 -12.34 33.00
C VAL A 412 1.00 -11.58 31.68
N ILE A 413 1.33 -12.25 30.58
CA ILE A 413 1.31 -11.65 29.23
C ILE A 413 -0.11 -11.20 28.87
N ALA A 414 -1.12 -12.02 29.14
CA ALA A 414 -2.51 -11.67 28.88
C ALA A 414 -2.99 -10.50 29.76
N THR A 415 -2.61 -10.47 31.04
CA THR A 415 -3.03 -9.42 31.97
C THR A 415 -2.37 -8.08 31.63
N VAL A 416 -1.08 -8.08 31.29
CA VAL A 416 -0.34 -6.86 30.88
C VAL A 416 -0.85 -6.36 29.53
N THR A 417 -1.12 -7.26 28.58
CA THR A 417 -1.71 -6.89 27.27
C THR A 417 -3.12 -6.33 27.42
N LEU A 418 -3.92 -6.92 28.32
CA LEU A 418 -5.28 -6.47 28.60
C LEU A 418 -5.28 -5.12 29.34
N LEU A 419 -4.36 -4.90 30.28
CA LEU A 419 -4.20 -3.61 30.97
C LEU A 419 -3.77 -2.51 29.99
N ALA A 420 -2.78 -2.78 29.14
CA ALA A 420 -2.30 -1.85 28.12
C ALA A 420 -3.41 -1.50 27.12
N TYR A 421 -4.19 -2.49 26.69
CA TYR A 421 -5.33 -2.29 25.79
C TYR A 421 -6.49 -1.53 26.43
N THR A 422 -6.76 -1.79 27.72
CA THR A 422 -7.81 -1.09 28.47
C THR A 422 -7.42 0.37 28.73
N LEU A 423 -6.15 0.66 29.01
CA LEU A 423 -5.64 2.03 29.10
C LEU A 423 -5.71 2.76 27.75
N LEU A 424 -5.24 2.12 26.66
CA LEU A 424 -5.28 2.69 25.31
C LEU A 424 -6.71 3.04 24.86
N THR A 425 -7.68 2.20 25.19
CA THR A 425 -9.08 2.41 24.81
C THR A 425 -9.81 3.41 25.71
N THR A 426 -9.45 3.49 27.00
CA THR A 426 -10.03 4.46 27.94
C THR A 426 -9.50 5.87 27.66
N CYS A 427 -8.22 6.02 27.32
CA CYS A 427 -7.63 7.29 26.90
C CYS A 427 -8.17 7.77 25.54
N ALA A 428 -8.39 6.86 24.58
CA ALA A 428 -8.97 7.19 23.27
C ALA A 428 -10.43 7.66 23.34
N SER A 429 -11.20 7.23 24.36
CA SER A 429 -12.61 7.62 24.51
C SER A 429 -12.80 9.00 25.16
N CYS A 430 -11.78 9.58 25.78
CA CYS A 430 -11.90 10.86 26.50
C CYS A 430 -11.47 12.10 25.68
N ALA A 431 -10.88 11.92 24.50
CA ALA A 431 -10.31 13.02 23.71
C ALA A 431 -11.34 13.76 22.82
N LYS A 432 -12.35 14.40 23.41
CA LYS A 432 -13.26 15.29 22.65
C LYS A 432 -13.53 16.69 23.21
N LYS A 433 -13.00 17.08 24.37
CA LYS A 433 -13.09 18.47 24.86
C LYS A 433 -11.88 18.82 25.70
N THR A 434 -11.44 20.07 25.68
CA THR A 434 -10.28 20.66 26.38
C THR A 434 -10.13 20.28 27.87
N TRP A 435 -11.20 19.84 28.54
CA TRP A 435 -11.15 19.20 29.87
C TRP A 435 -10.33 17.89 29.92
N SER A 436 -10.18 17.20 28.79
CA SER A 436 -9.48 15.92 28.67
C SER A 436 -7.96 16.04 28.81
N ILE A 437 -7.39 17.21 28.52
CA ILE A 437 -5.95 17.46 28.68
C ILE A 437 -5.63 17.59 30.17
N PHE A 438 -6.42 18.36 30.93
CA PHE A 438 -6.27 18.47 32.39
C PHE A 438 -6.45 17.10 33.08
N VAL A 439 -7.46 16.33 32.66
CA VAL A 439 -7.69 14.97 33.18
C VAL A 439 -6.53 14.03 32.81
N ALA A 440 -5.97 14.12 31.60
CA ALA A 440 -4.80 13.33 31.21
C ALA A 440 -3.54 13.69 32.04
N TYR A 441 -3.29 14.98 32.31
CA TYR A 441 -2.20 15.40 33.19
C TYR A 441 -2.43 14.99 34.65
N LEU A 442 -3.68 15.01 35.13
CA LEU A 442 -4.03 14.53 36.46
C LEU A 442 -3.83 13.01 36.59
N PHE A 443 -4.19 12.23 35.56
CA PHE A 443 -3.91 10.79 35.51
C PHE A 443 -2.40 10.53 35.47
N TYR A 444 -1.64 11.27 34.65
CA TYR A 444 -0.18 11.17 34.61
C TYR A 444 0.45 11.48 35.97
N PHE A 445 -0.05 12.50 36.66
CA PHE A 445 0.37 12.88 38.02
C PHE A 445 0.11 11.75 39.04
N VAL A 446 -1.10 11.18 39.04
CA VAL A 446 -1.47 10.09 39.96
C VAL A 446 -0.66 8.82 39.70
N PHE A 447 -0.45 8.46 38.43
CA PHE A 447 0.36 7.28 38.08
C PHE A 447 1.84 7.45 38.39
N THR A 448 2.38 8.67 38.26
CA THR A 448 3.76 8.95 38.65
C THR A 448 3.95 8.80 40.16
N ILE A 449 3.00 9.28 40.97
CA ILE A 449 3.02 9.09 42.43
C ILE A 449 2.94 7.60 42.79
N LEU A 450 2.05 6.84 42.15
CA LEU A 450 1.92 5.40 42.40
C LEU A 450 3.16 4.60 41.99
N ALA A 451 3.82 4.97 40.89
CA ALA A 451 5.08 4.35 40.46
C ALA A 451 6.22 4.65 41.44
N ILE A 452 6.30 5.89 41.96
CA ILE A 452 7.27 6.26 43.00
C ILE A 452 7.00 5.46 44.29
N PHE A 453 5.74 5.29 44.68
CA PHE A 453 5.37 4.51 45.86
C PHE A 453 5.70 3.03 45.71
N ALA A 454 5.44 2.44 44.53
CA ALA A 454 5.76 1.05 44.23
C ALA A 454 7.28 0.80 44.21
N LEU A 455 8.06 1.73 43.64
CA LEU A 455 9.52 1.66 43.65
C LEU A 455 10.12 1.87 45.05
N GLY A 456 9.50 2.73 45.87
CA GLY A 456 9.84 2.89 47.28
C GLY A 456 9.60 1.62 48.10
N ILE A 457 8.48 0.93 47.87
CA ILE A 457 8.15 -0.35 48.51
C ILE A 457 9.11 -1.46 48.05
N LEU A 458 9.45 -1.52 46.76
CA LEU A 458 10.44 -2.48 46.26
C LEU A 458 11.83 -2.23 46.86
N SER A 459 12.24 -0.96 46.96
CA SER A 459 13.53 -0.58 47.55
C SER A 459 13.58 -0.85 49.06
N PHE A 460 12.46 -0.72 49.76
CA PHE A 460 12.34 -1.07 51.17
C PHE A 460 12.30 -2.59 51.39
N GLY A 461 11.65 -3.34 50.50
CA GLY A 461 11.64 -4.81 50.54
C GLY A 461 13.02 -5.42 50.31
N LEU A 462 13.82 -4.85 49.41
CA LEU A 462 15.20 -5.28 49.16
C LEU A 462 16.18 -4.92 50.29
N ALA A 463 15.79 -4.03 51.21
CA ALA A 463 16.60 -3.64 52.37
C ALA A 463 16.37 -4.51 53.62
N VAL A 464 15.39 -5.43 53.58
CA VAL A 464 14.99 -6.26 54.74
C VAL A 464 15.50 -7.71 54.63
N ASP A 465 16.14 -8.10 53.52
CA ASP A 465 16.85 -9.39 53.44
C ASP A 465 18.25 -9.29 54.11
N ASP A 466 18.51 -10.20 55.05
CA ASP A 466 19.53 -10.17 56.12
C ASP A 466 21.03 -10.18 55.71
N HIS A 467 21.40 -9.83 54.48
CA HIS A 467 22.79 -9.81 54.01
C HIS A 467 23.17 -8.57 53.18
N TRP A 468 22.80 -7.37 53.64
CA TRP A 468 23.17 -6.13 52.95
C TRP A 468 24.34 -5.38 53.61
N GLU A 469 25.53 -5.40 52.97
CA GLU A 469 26.73 -4.70 53.45
C GLU A 469 26.58 -3.16 53.44
N ALA A 470 26.96 -2.53 54.55
CA ALA A 470 26.77 -1.10 54.82
C ALA A 470 27.48 -0.14 53.84
N SER A 471 28.51 -0.58 53.09
CA SER A 471 29.26 0.28 52.15
C SER A 471 28.52 0.56 50.83
N LYS A 472 27.60 -0.32 50.41
CA LYS A 472 26.73 -0.10 49.22
C LYS A 472 25.50 0.76 49.54
N SER A 473 25.19 0.96 50.82
CA SER A 473 24.00 1.72 51.27
C SER A 473 24.07 3.20 50.91
N THR A 474 25.27 3.81 50.98
CA THR A 474 25.41 5.26 50.80
C THR A 474 25.26 5.67 49.33
N GLY A 475 25.76 4.86 48.39
CA GLY A 475 25.63 5.13 46.96
C GLY A 475 24.20 5.02 46.45
N ILE A 476 23.46 4.01 46.90
CA ILE A 476 22.04 3.83 46.53
C ILE A 476 21.18 4.90 47.20
N PHE A 477 21.45 5.25 48.46
CA PHE A 477 20.74 6.33 49.14
C PHE A 477 20.95 7.68 48.45
N VAL A 478 22.17 7.98 47.98
CA VAL A 478 22.48 9.18 47.19
C VAL A 478 21.77 9.16 45.83
N LEU A 479 21.73 8.02 45.14
CA LEU A 479 21.00 7.88 43.87
C LEU A 479 19.49 8.06 44.05
N VAL A 480 18.91 7.52 45.12
CA VAL A 480 17.51 7.72 45.49
C VAL A 480 17.25 9.19 45.81
N LEU A 481 18.14 9.87 46.53
CA LEU A 481 18.02 11.30 46.81
C LEU A 481 18.09 12.15 45.54
N ILE A 482 19.05 11.87 44.65
CA ILE A 482 19.17 12.55 43.34
C ILE A 482 17.90 12.32 42.52
N TYR A 483 17.36 11.11 42.52
CA TYR A 483 16.14 10.78 41.79
C TYR A 483 14.91 11.50 42.37
N ILE A 484 14.78 11.61 43.70
CA ILE A 484 13.74 12.39 44.37
C ILE A 484 13.86 13.88 44.02
N VAL A 485 15.08 14.43 43.98
CA VAL A 485 15.32 15.82 43.60
C VAL A 485 14.91 16.06 42.14
N ILE A 486 15.30 15.20 41.21
CA ILE A 486 14.92 15.29 39.80
C ILE A 486 13.39 15.23 39.65
N LEU A 487 12.74 14.27 40.33
CA LEU A 487 11.27 14.16 40.31
C LEU A 487 10.58 15.39 40.90
N THR A 488 11.15 15.99 41.94
CA THR A 488 10.63 17.23 42.54
C THR A 488 10.75 18.40 41.55
N PHE A 489 11.85 18.50 40.81
CA PHE A 489 12.00 19.50 39.75
C PHE A 489 10.99 19.30 38.61
N TYR A 490 10.78 18.06 38.16
CA TYR A 490 9.77 17.75 37.16
C TYR A 490 8.35 18.06 37.65
N LEU A 491 8.07 17.81 38.93
CA LEU A 491 6.78 18.15 39.54
C LEU A 491 6.54 19.66 39.55
N VAL A 492 7.53 20.44 40.02
CA VAL A 492 7.44 21.91 40.04
C VAL A 492 7.27 22.48 38.63
N TYR A 493 8.02 21.95 37.65
CA TYR A 493 7.92 22.36 36.25
C TYR A 493 6.53 22.06 35.66
N THR A 494 5.96 20.90 36.00
CA THR A 494 4.62 20.50 35.54
C THR A 494 3.53 21.36 36.17
N ILE A 495 3.63 21.68 37.47
CA ILE A 495 2.72 22.60 38.15
C ILE A 495 2.78 23.99 37.50
N PHE A 496 3.98 24.47 37.16
CA PHE A 496 4.18 25.76 36.51
C PHE A 496 3.54 25.83 35.12
N LEU A 497 3.71 24.78 34.29
CA LEU A 497 3.04 24.65 33.00
C LEU A 497 1.51 24.63 33.13
N CYS A 498 0.98 23.92 34.13
CA CYS A 498 -0.45 23.93 34.43
C CYS A 498 -0.95 25.34 34.80
N PHE A 499 -0.20 26.09 35.60
CA PHE A 499 -0.51 27.48 35.92
C PHE A 499 -0.46 28.40 34.69
N GLN A 500 0.52 28.25 33.79
CA GLN A 500 0.59 29.01 32.54
C GLN A 500 -0.62 28.74 31.63
N VAL A 501 -1.06 27.49 31.54
CA VAL A 501 -2.25 27.11 30.77
C VAL A 501 -3.51 27.72 31.40
N LEU A 502 -3.67 27.61 32.72
CA LEU A 502 -4.82 28.19 33.44
C LEU A 502 -4.86 29.73 33.31
N PHE A 503 -3.70 30.39 33.39
CA PHE A 503 -3.59 31.84 33.22
C PHE A 503 -3.93 32.27 31.79
N SER A 504 -3.47 31.51 30.79
CA SER A 504 -3.81 31.75 29.37
C SER A 504 -5.31 31.57 29.12
N MET A 505 -5.92 30.54 29.72
CA MET A 505 -7.38 30.32 29.66
C MET A 505 -8.16 31.45 30.33
N TRP A 506 -7.66 31.99 31.45
CA TRP A 506 -8.27 33.14 32.13
C TRP A 506 -8.20 34.41 31.28
N GLN A 507 -7.08 34.68 30.60
CA GLN A 507 -6.96 35.84 29.70
C GLN A 507 -7.88 35.77 28.49
N VAL A 508 -8.03 34.58 27.89
CA VAL A 508 -8.96 34.35 26.77
C VAL A 508 -10.42 34.55 27.21
N LYS A 509 -10.78 34.10 28.42
CA LYS A 509 -12.13 34.28 28.98
C LYS A 509 -12.46 35.74 29.28
N GLN A 510 -11.46 36.58 29.55
CA GLN A 510 -11.60 38.03 29.76
C GLN A 510 -11.59 38.83 28.45
N GLY A 511 -11.67 38.17 27.29
CA GLY A 511 -11.78 38.83 25.98
C GLY A 511 -10.50 39.52 25.49
N ARG A 512 -9.35 39.27 26.13
CA ARG A 512 -8.06 39.86 25.73
C ARG A 512 -7.43 39.01 24.61
N ARG A 513 -6.98 39.64 23.52
CA ARG A 513 -6.22 38.96 22.45
C ARG A 513 -4.83 38.57 22.96
N LEU A 514 -4.42 37.32 22.71
CA LEU A 514 -3.07 36.81 22.99
C LEU A 514 -2.05 37.60 22.16
N THR A 515 -1.44 38.63 22.75
CA THR A 515 -0.29 39.31 22.15
C THR A 515 0.98 38.48 22.40
N SER A 516 1.81 38.38 21.35
CA SER A 516 3.04 37.60 21.18
C SER A 516 3.64 36.95 22.44
N TYR A 517 3.90 35.64 22.36
CA TYR A 517 4.79 34.91 23.27
C TYR A 517 6.15 35.62 23.37
N LYS A 518 6.34 36.48 24.37
CA LYS A 518 7.69 36.82 24.84
C LYS A 518 8.21 35.59 25.57
N ARG A 519 9.22 34.94 25.00
CA ARG A 519 10.05 33.94 25.69
C ARG A 519 10.51 34.55 27.02
N PHE A 520 9.93 34.08 28.13
CA PHE A 520 10.63 34.15 29.40
C PHE A 520 11.71 33.07 29.34
N SER A 521 12.96 33.46 29.07
CA SER A 521 14.09 32.60 29.36
C SER A 521 14.28 32.56 30.87
N PHE A 522 14.43 31.38 31.43
CA PHE A 522 15.15 31.21 32.67
C PHE A 522 16.44 30.45 32.35
N TYR A 523 17.54 31.01 32.83
CA TYR A 523 18.86 30.37 32.92
C TYR A 523 18.80 29.13 33.81
#